data_AF-X1UUP2-F1
#
_entry.id   AF-X1UUP2-F1
#
_cell.length_a   1.000
_cell.length_b   1.000
_cell.length_c   1.000
_cell.angle_alpha   90.00
_cell.angle_beta   90.00
_cell.angle_gamma   90.00
#
_symmetry.space_group_name_H-M   'P 1'
#
loop_
_entity.id
_entity.type
_entity.pdbx_description
1 polymer ?
#
loop_
_entity_poly.entity_id
_entity_poly.type
_entity_poly.pdbx_seq_one_letter_code
_entity_poly.pdbx_strand_id
1 'polypeptide(L)' 'APSGKSLEEVEKDHILNVLNEAGGNYSKAARTLGISRVTLYNKIRTFRTSYRLGVNEKRWSYQYQLQKN' A
#
# COMPACT_ATOMS: atom_id res chain seq x y z
N ALA A 1 3.30 10.30 -28.39
CA ALA A 1 3.32 8.97 -27.75
C ALA A 1 2.30 8.98 -26.63
N PRO A 2 1.42 7.97 -26.47
CA PRO A 2 0.52 7.96 -25.33
C PRO A 2 1.36 7.61 -24.10
N SER A 3 1.85 8.63 -23.39
CA SER A 3 2.33 8.55 -22.02
C SER A 3 1.14 8.33 -21.07
N GLY A 4 0.37 7.28 -21.34
CA GLY A 4 -0.66 6.80 -20.44
C GLY A 4 0.05 6.10 -19.30
N LYS A 5 -0.14 6.60 -18.07
CA LYS A 5 0.30 5.91 -16.85
C LYS A 5 -0.06 4.42 -16.97
N SER A 6 0.89 3.53 -16.70
CA SER A 6 0.60 2.10 -16.68
C SER A 6 -0.52 1.82 -15.68
N LEU A 7 -1.34 0.80 -15.93
CA LEU A 7 -2.41 0.40 -14.99
C LEU A 7 -1.88 0.20 -13.56
N GLU A 8 -0.63 -0.25 -13.44
CA GLU A 8 0.09 -0.40 -12.17
C GLU A 8 0.37 0.95 -11.47
N GLU A 9 0.69 2.00 -12.22
CA GLU A 9 0.92 3.34 -11.65
C GLU A 9 -0.40 3.98 -11.20
N VAL A 10 -1.47 3.81 -11.97
CA VAL A 10 -2.81 4.29 -11.59
C VAL A 10 -3.31 3.56 -10.34
N GLU A 11 -3.13 2.24 -10.28
CA GLU A 11 -3.50 1.45 -9.10
C GLU A 11 -2.67 1.87 -7.87
N LYS A 12 -1.37 2.12 -8.05
CA LYS A 12 -0.50 2.60 -6.97
C LYS A 12 -0.92 3.97 -6.46
N ASP A 13 -1.16 4.93 -7.33
CA ASP A 13 -1.62 6.28 -6.97
C ASP A 13 -2.93 6.19 -6.18
N HIS A 14 -3.86 5.33 -6.62
CA HIS A 14 -5.13 5.11 -5.94
C HIS A 14 -4.95 4.52 -4.53
N ILE A 15 -4.12 3.48 -4.39
CA ILE A 15 -3.82 2.85 -3.10
C ILE A 15 -3.17 3.84 -2.13
N LEU A 16 -2.24 4.66 -2.60
CA LEU A 16 -1.56 5.66 -1.79
C LEU A 16 -2.52 6.76 -1.32
N ASN A 17 -3.40 7.23 -2.21
CA ASN A 17 -4.40 8.23 -1.87
C ASN A 17 -5.34 7.72 -0.78
N VAL A 18 -5.87 6.50 -0.92
CA VAL A 18 -6.75 5.90 0.09
C VAL A 18 -6.03 5.66 1.42
N LEU A 19 -4.74 5.30 1.40
CA LEU A 19 -3.95 5.18 2.63
C LEU A 19 -3.76 6.53 3.34
N ASN A 20 -3.56 7.60 2.57
CA ASN A 20 -3.44 8.95 3.10
C ASN A 20 -4.77 9.42 3.71
N GLU A 21 -5.89 9.23 3.02
CA GLU A 21 -7.24 9.50 3.52
C GLU A 21 -7.59 8.65 4.76
N ALA A 22 -7.08 7.42 4.81
CA ALA A 22 -7.22 6.53 5.95
C ALA A 22 -6.29 6.91 7.13
N GLY A 23 -5.42 7.91 6.99
CA GLY A 23 -4.47 8.33 8.01
C GLY A 23 -3.45 7.25 8.37
N GLY A 24 -3.07 6.40 7.40
CA GLY A 24 -2.19 5.26 7.62
C GLY A 24 -2.89 4.02 8.20
N ASN A 25 -4.22 4.03 8.33
CA ASN A 25 -4.97 2.86 8.79
C ASN A 25 -5.21 1.87 7.64
N TYR A 26 -4.34 0.87 7.52
CA TYR A 26 -4.43 -0.18 6.50
C TYR A 26 -5.76 -0.95 6.49
N SER A 27 -6.37 -1.17 7.65
CA SER A 27 -7.65 -1.87 7.72
C SER A 27 -8.79 -1.01 7.16
N LYS A 28 -8.75 0.31 7.41
CA LYS A 28 -9.69 1.27 6.81
C LYS A 28 -9.45 1.39 5.30
N ALA A 29 -8.20 1.53 4.87
CA ALA A 29 -7.84 1.61 3.47
C ALA A 29 -8.23 0.35 2.67
N ALA A 30 -7.99 -0.84 3.23
CA ALA A 30 -8.36 -2.10 2.60
C ALA A 30 -9.88 -2.23 2.42
N ARG A 31 -10.67 -1.80 3.43
CA ARG A 31 -12.13 -1.73 3.33
C ARG A 31 -12.59 -0.77 2.23
N THR A 32 -11.99 0.41 2.15
CA THR A 32 -12.30 1.40 1.11
C THR A 32 -11.97 0.88 -0.30
N LEU A 33 -10.86 0.16 -0.44
CA LEU A 33 -10.44 -0.46 -1.70
C LEU A 33 -11.19 -1.77 -2.03
N GLY A 34 -12.03 -2.28 -1.12
CA GLY A 34 -12.74 -3.55 -1.32
C GLY A 34 -11.83 -4.78 -1.36
N ILE A 35 -10.62 -4.69 -0.80
CA ILE A 35 -9.64 -5.79 -0.80
C ILE A 35 -9.32 -6.25 0.62
N SER A 36 -8.75 -7.45 0.75
CA SER A 36 -8.19 -7.88 2.02
C SER A 36 -6.97 -7.03 2.40
N ARG A 37 -6.80 -6.79 3.70
CA ARG A 37 -5.59 -6.17 4.27
C ARG A 37 -4.30 -6.88 3.83
N VAL A 38 -4.36 -8.21 3.66
CA VAL A 38 -3.23 -9.03 3.18
C VAL A 38 -2.91 -8.70 1.72
N THR A 39 -3.94 -8.52 0.88
CA THR A 39 -3.79 -8.12 -0.53
C THR A 39 -3.21 -6.71 -0.64
N LEU A 40 -3.73 -5.76 0.16
CA LEU A 40 -3.20 -4.40 0.23
C LEU A 40 -1.70 -4.42 0.59
N TYR A 41 -1.32 -5.22 1.59
CA TYR A 41 0.08 -5.36 2.00
C TYR A 41 0.95 -5.96 0.89
N ASN A 42 0.48 -7.03 0.23
CA ASN A 42 1.20 -7.64 -0.87
C ASN A 42 1.41 -6.66 -2.04
N LYS A 43 0.39 -5.88 -2.41
CA LYS A 43 0.50 -4.85 -3.45
C LYS A 43 1.53 -3.79 -3.09
N ILE A 44 1.49 -3.25 -1.88
CA ILE A 44 2.46 -2.25 -1.40
C ILE A 44 3.88 -2.82 -1.38
N ARG A 45 4.04 -4.09 -0.95
CA ARG A 45 5.33 -4.77 -0.95
C ARG A 45 5.86 -4.95 -2.37
N THR A 46 5.02 -5.35 -3.32
CA THR A 46 5.39 -5.47 -4.74
C THR A 46 5.79 -4.12 -5.34
N PHE A 47 5.07 -3.04 -5.03
CA PHE A 47 5.47 -1.69 -5.43
C PHE A 47 6.82 -1.30 -4.82
N ARG A 48 7.08 -1.64 -3.55
CA ARG A 48 8.35 -1.34 -2.89
C ARG A 48 9.53 -2.14 -3.43
N THR A 49 9.31 -3.40 -3.82
CA THR A 49 10.36 -4.23 -4.45
C THR A 49 10.68 -3.75 -5.87
N SER A 50 9.66 -3.31 -6.63
CA SER A 50 9.86 -2.74 -7.96
C SER A 50 10.57 -1.38 -7.92
N TYR A 51 10.35 -0.57 -6.87
CA TYR A 51 11.12 0.64 -6.58
C TYR A 51 12.21 0.34 -5.54
N ARG A 52 13.27 -0.38 -5.97
CA ARG A 52 14.43 -0.72 -5.16
C ARG A 52 15.22 0.54 -4.74
N LEU A 53 14.70 1.32 -3.79
CA LEU A 53 15.40 2.41 -3.12
C LEU A 53 15.38 2.15 -1.61
N GLY A 54 16.55 2.24 -0.97
CA GLY A 54 16.81 1.82 0.40
C GLY A 54 15.96 2.55 1.44
N VAL A 55 14.80 1.99 1.79
CA VAL A 55 13.99 2.45 2.93
C VAL A 55 13.92 1.36 3.99
N ASN A 56 14.35 1.73 5.20
CA ASN A 56 14.51 0.89 6.37
C ASN A 56 13.21 0.15 6.73
N GLU A 57 13.19 -1.16 6.47
CA GLU A 57 12.04 -2.08 6.53
C GLU A 57 11.42 -2.25 7.93
N LYS A 58 12.08 -1.74 8.98
CA LYS A 58 11.78 -2.08 10.38
C LYS A 58 10.60 -1.32 11.02
N ARG A 59 9.95 -0.37 10.33
CA ARG A 59 8.93 0.49 10.94
C ARG A 59 7.50 -0.06 10.87
N TRP A 60 7.21 -0.91 9.88
CA TRP A 60 5.84 -1.42 9.62
C TRP A 60 5.57 -2.80 10.26
N SER A 61 6.63 -3.54 10.62
CA SER A 61 6.52 -4.83 11.30
C SER A 61 5.89 -4.72 12.70
N TYR A 62 6.22 -3.65 13.46
CA TYR A 62 5.70 -3.45 14.81
C TYR A 62 4.24 -2.97 14.84
N GLN A 63 3.86 -2.09 13.92
CA GLN A 63 2.48 -1.59 13.81
C GLN A 63 1.49 -2.70 13.38
N TYR A 64 1.97 -3.74 12.68
CA TYR A 64 1.15 -4.90 12.28
C TYR A 64 0.82 -5.83 13.46
N GLN A 65 1.76 -6.08 14.37
CA GLN A 65 1.57 -6.98 15.51
C GLN A 65 0.57 -6.42 16.55
N LEU A 66 0.46 -5.09 16.68
CA LEU A 66 -0.44 -4.44 17.65
C LEU A 66 -1.94 -4.45 17.24
N GLN A 67 -2.25 -4.68 15.96
CA GLN A 67 -3.64 -4.76 15.46
C GLN A 67 -4.17 -6.21 15.39
N LYS A 68 -3.46 -7.18 15.97
CA LYS A 68 -3.87 -8.59 16.07
C LYS A 68 -4.53 -8.95 17.41
N ASN A 69 -4.84 -7.96 18.24
CA ASN A 69 -5.50 -8.13 19.53
C ASN A 69 -6.93 -7.57 19.48
#